data_AF-A0A6J7DWH5-F1
#
_entry.id   AF-A0A6J7DWH5-F1
#
_cell.length_a   1.000
_cell.length_b   1.000
_cell.length_c   1.000
_cell.angle_alpha   90.00
_cell.angle_beta   90.00
_cell.angle_gamma   90.00
#
_symmetry.space_group_name_H-M   'P 1'
#
loop_
_entity.id
_entity.type
_entity.pdbx_description
1 polymer ?
#
loop_
_entity_poly.entity_id
_entity_poly.type
_entity_poly.pdbx_seq_one_letter_code
_entity_poly.pdbx_strand_id
1 'polypeptide(L)' 'MTGPLAPKLVGMKDLGGREVIALMPIVVLTLLLGLFPAPILNVVNPAVDRVMTTIGATDPSPTITSEGSGK' A
#
# COMPACT_ATOMS: atom_id res chain seq x y z
N MET A 1 -4.28 -17.98 -31.97
CA MET A 1 -4.62 -16.64 -31.46
C MET A 1 -6.12 -16.50 -31.53
N THR A 2 -6.78 -15.99 -30.48
CA THR A 2 -8.24 -15.78 -30.45
C THR A 2 -8.65 -14.91 -31.64
N GLY A 3 -9.61 -15.35 -32.46
CA GLY A 3 -10.01 -14.68 -33.71
C GLY A 3 -10.59 -13.26 -33.53
N PRO A 4 -11.28 -12.72 -34.55
CA PRO A 4 -11.85 -11.37 -34.51
C PRO A 4 -12.73 -11.15 -33.27
N LEU A 5 -12.58 -9.97 -32.65
CA LEU A 5 -13.35 -9.59 -31.46
C LEU A 5 -14.85 -9.70 -31.75
N ALA A 6 -15.58 -10.39 -30.88
CA ALA A 6 -17.03 -10.50 -31.04
C ALA A 6 -17.67 -9.09 -30.95
N PRO A 7 -18.53 -8.68 -31.90
CA PRO A 7 -19.11 -7.32 -31.93
C PRO A 7 -19.81 -6.90 -30.64
N LYS A 8 -20.38 -7.86 -29.91
CA LYS A 8 -21.06 -7.66 -28.62
C LYS A 8 -20.14 -7.26 -27.45
N LEU A 9 -18.83 -7.46 -27.59
CA LEU A 9 -17.84 -7.14 -26.56
C LEU A 9 -17.20 -5.77 -26.78
N VAL A 10 -17.44 -5.15 -27.92
CA VAL A 10 -16.89 -3.83 -28.26
C VAL A 10 -17.48 -2.79 -27.31
N GLY A 11 -16.61 -2.13 -26.53
CA GLY A 11 -17.03 -1.06 -25.60
C GLY A 11 -17.64 -1.55 -24.28
N MET A 12 -17.54 -2.84 -23.95
CA MET A 12 -17.93 -3.35 -22.64
C MET A 12 -17.03 -2.74 -21.56
N LYS A 13 -17.63 -2.05 -20.59
CA LYS A 13 -16.92 -1.45 -19.47
C LYS A 13 -16.63 -2.51 -18.42
N ASP A 14 -15.37 -2.64 -18.03
CA ASP A 14 -14.90 -3.63 -17.06
C ASP A 14 -15.37 -3.31 -15.63
N LEU A 15 -15.38 -2.02 -15.28
CA LEU A 15 -15.79 -1.53 -13.96
C LEU A 15 -17.04 -0.67 -14.05
N GLY A 16 -18.14 -1.15 -13.48
CA GLY A 16 -19.36 -0.42 -13.16
C GLY A 16 -19.25 0.33 -11.82
N GLY A 17 -20.25 1.15 -11.51
CA GLY A 17 -20.23 1.99 -10.31
C GLY A 17 -20.17 1.18 -8.99
N ARG A 18 -20.80 0.00 -8.95
CA ARG A 18 -20.78 -0.87 -7.76
C ARG A 18 -19.38 -1.45 -7.50
N GLU A 19 -18.69 -1.87 -8.55
CA GLU A 19 -17.34 -2.43 -8.45
C GLU A 19 -16.34 -1.37 -8.01
N VAL A 20 -16.47 -0.14 -8.55
CA VAL A 20 -15.65 0.99 -8.10
C VAL A 20 -15.85 1.27 -6.62
N ILE A 21 -17.09 1.31 -6.13
CA ILE A 21 -17.37 1.54 -4.70
C ILE A 21 -16.82 0.40 -3.83
N ALA A 22 -16.87 -0.85 -4.31
CA ALA A 22 -16.34 -1.99 -3.58
C ALA A 22 -14.80 -1.95 -3.47
N LEU A 23 -14.10 -1.51 -4.52
CA LEU A 23 -12.63 -1.45 -4.55
C LEU A 23 -12.06 -0.17 -3.92
N MET A 24 -12.82 0.91 -3.92
CA MET A 24 -12.39 2.23 -3.44
C MET A 24 -11.76 2.21 -2.03
N PRO A 25 -12.28 1.49 -1.02
CA PRO A 25 -11.68 1.44 0.30
C PRO A 25 -10.26 0.88 0.30
N ILE A 26 -10.01 -0.16 -0.51
CA ILE A 26 -8.69 -0.80 -0.61
C ILE A 26 -7.70 0.19 -1.21
N VAL A 27 -8.08 0.82 -2.33
CA VAL A 27 -7.24 1.82 -3.01
C VAL A 27 -6.92 2.98 -2.08
N VAL A 28 -7.92 3.51 -1.37
CA VAL A 28 -7.75 4.60 -0.41
C VAL A 28 -6.78 4.20 0.70
N LEU A 29 -6.94 3.01 1.27
CA LEU A 29 -6.06 2.54 2.34
C LEU A 29 -4.63 2.35 1.84
N THR A 30 -4.44 1.78 0.65
CA THR A 30 -3.12 1.62 0.02
C THR A 30 -2.44 2.97 -0.19
N LEU A 31 -3.15 3.97 -0.71
CA LEU A 31 -2.57 5.30 -0.94
C LEU A 31 -2.28 6.02 0.37
N LEU A 32 -3.20 5.97 1.34
CA LEU A 32 -3.03 6.59 2.65
C LEU A 32 -1.85 5.98 3.41
N LEU A 33 -1.80 4.65 3.55
CA LEU A 33 -0.72 3.98 4.27
C LEU A 33 0.60 3.99 3.50
N GLY A 34 0.54 4.01 2.15
CA GLY A 34 1.72 4.13 1.31
C GLY A 34 2.41 5.49 1.45
N LEU A 35 1.64 6.57 1.58
CA LEU A 35 2.19 7.91 1.75
C LEU A 35 2.44 8.27 3.23
N PHE A 36 1.58 7.81 4.13
CA PHE A 36 1.65 8.06 5.57
C PHE A 36 1.54 6.74 6.35
N PRO A 37 2.64 5.97 6.48
CA PRO A 37 2.64 4.69 7.18
C PRO A 37 2.62 4.81 8.71
N ALA A 38 2.87 6.01 9.26
CA ALA A 38 2.94 6.25 10.71
C ALA A 38 1.73 5.72 11.52
N PRO A 39 0.46 5.80 11.07
CA PRO A 39 -0.68 5.30 11.84
C PRO A 39 -0.59 3.81 12.13
N ILE A 40 -0.16 3.00 11.15
CA ILE A 40 -0.03 1.56 11.36
C ILE A 40 1.26 1.25 12.13
N LEU A 41 2.36 1.95 11.85
CA LEU A 41 3.64 1.78 12.54
C LEU A 41 3.52 2.06 14.05
N ASN A 42 2.81 3.11 14.44
CA ASN A 42 2.60 3.45 15.85
C ASN A 42 1.86 2.35 16.64
N VAL A 43 1.03 1.54 15.96
CA VAL A 43 0.32 0.42 16.59
C VAL A 43 1.21 -0.82 16.69
N VAL A 44 2.04 -1.09 15.68
CA VAL A 44 2.85 -2.31 15.64
C VAL A 44 4.20 -2.18 16.34
N ASN A 45 4.81 -0.98 16.36
CA ASN A 45 6.14 -0.75 16.93
C ASN A 45 6.27 -1.20 18.40
N PRO A 46 5.32 -0.97 19.32
CA PRO A 46 5.44 -1.45 20.70
C PRO A 46 5.54 -2.98 20.84
N ALA A 47 5.01 -3.73 19.87
CA ALA A 47 5.18 -5.18 19.82
C ALA A 47 6.57 -5.54 19.28
N VAL A 48 7.02 -4.84 18.23
CA VAL A 48 8.36 -5.01 17.64
C VAL A 48 9.46 -4.68 18.65
N ASP A 49 9.35 -3.60 19.43
CA ASP A 49 10.34 -3.18 20.44
C ASP A 49 10.56 -4.27 21.50
N ARG A 50 9.48 -4.92 21.92
CA ARG A 50 9.54 -6.04 22.87
C ARG A 50 10.27 -7.24 22.27
N VAL A 51 10.03 -7.53 21.00
CA VAL A 51 10.73 -8.61 20.28
C VAL A 51 12.22 -8.28 20.17
N MET A 52 12.57 -7.07 19.72
CA MET A 52 13.97 -6.63 19.58
C MET A 52 14.73 -6.69 20.92
N THR A 53 14.10 -6.24 22.01
CA THR A 53 14.66 -6.34 23.37
C THR A 53 14.89 -7.80 23.78
N THR A 54 13.94 -8.69 23.47
CA THR A 54 14.03 -10.11 23.82
C THR A 54 15.19 -10.81 23.12
N ILE A 55 15.48 -10.43 21.87
CA ILE A 55 16.56 -11.04 21.07
C ILE A 55 17.89 -10.27 21.16
N GLY A 56 17.94 -9.16 21.89
CA GLY A 56 19.13 -8.31 22.01
C GLY A 56 19.52 -7.58 20.71
N ALA A 57 18.55 -7.29 19.84
CA ALA A 57 18.75 -6.56 18.59
C ALA A 57 18.32 -5.08 18.71
N THR A 58 18.82 -4.24 17.82
CA THR A 58 18.44 -2.82 17.69
C THR A 58 18.05 -2.50 16.26
N ASP A 59 17.16 -1.52 16.08
CA ASP A 59 16.78 -1.01 14.77
C ASP A 59 18.00 -0.36 14.07
N PRO A 60 18.38 -0.79 12.84
CA PRO A 60 19.49 -0.19 12.11
C PRO A 60 19.20 1.25 11.70
N SER A 61 20.24 2.06 11.62
CA SER A 61 20.12 3.42 11.08
C SER A 61 19.70 3.40 9.60
N PRO A 62 18.88 4.37 9.15
CA PRO A 62 18.47 4.48 7.75
C PRO A 62 19.67 4.49 6.81
N THR A 63 19.64 3.67 5.75
CA THR A 63 20.73 3.59 4.75
C THR A 63 20.68 4.73 3.73
N ILE A 64 19.56 5.45 3.65
CA ILE A 64 19.44 6.64 2.81
C ILE A 64 19.88 7.89 3.57
N THR A 65 20.86 8.62 3.01
CA THR A 65 21.19 9.97 3.48
C THR A 65 19.98 10.88 3.27
N SER A 66 19.65 11.68 4.27
CA SER A 66 18.58 12.69 4.21
C SER A 66 18.93 13.82 3.24
N GLU A 67 18.97 13.54 1.94
CA GLU A 67 19.10 14.57 0.88
C GLU A 67 17.73 15.11 0.43
N GLY A 68 16.64 14.56 0.95
CA GLY A 68 15.26 15.01 0.66
C GLY A 68 14.64 15.98 1.69
N SER A 69 15.30 16.22 2.83
CA SER A 69 14.82 17.17 3.86
C SER A 69 15.68 18.44 3.83
N GLY A 70 15.64 19.12 2.69
CA GLY A 70 16.50 20.25 2.35
C GLY A 70 15.74 21.42 1.72
N LYS A 71 14.53 21.73 2.21
CA LYS A 71 13.91 23.05 2.27
C LYS A 71 12.50 22.97 2.86
#